data_AF-A0A538CZ60-F1
#
_entry.id   AF-A0A538CZ60-F1
#
_cell.length_a   1.000
_cell.length_b   1.000
_cell.length_c   1.000
_cell.angle_alpha   90.00
_cell.angle_beta   90.00
_cell.angle_gamma   90.00
#
_symmetry.space_group_name_H-M   'P 1'
#
loop_
_entity.id
_entity.type
_entity.pdbx_description
1 polymer ?
#
loop_
_entity_poly.entity_id
_entity_poly.type
_entity_poly.pdbx_seq_one_letter_code
_entity_poly.pdbx_strand_id
1 'polypeptide(L)'
;SGPLQCTALLPGHSTGVAAADAQRCAQQLGPRRGFYTTSQSVDDIEAIRQAAGYDKLTIYGVSYGTKVAAQYAARYPSHVDGLILDSVVRPDGPDPFHRSTFAATRRVLDELCENNDCKGITSNPTDELTRIVTRLSQHRVRGTVVNGHGRKLKMSMDDLDMLQVALGGDLNPTLRAQLPSSVHSALHGDRTPLLRLAARAEGLNEINGLQAPVGGDSDALFATTRCEESLFPWDRNADPTTRAGQATAAAKALSAASVRPFNRGIALRGELIPLCVGWPVASPAPAATGPLPQVPTLILEGQADLRTPLEDGQAVANEIPGATVVAIPHTGHSVLGSDLSDCGTNAVAAFFAGRQPAACAPTQNLFFPTPVAPTKLSRVPGHTRSSKTVNAVAASLDDVRRHFIGDAVAAGHSPRSGSRVGGLRGGSARYTNSGIVLKRLAYVPRVAVSGLYRLSAMASTTLTVSGSGAPNGRITFHPDGSVTGRLGGKTLKLKASAARARTQRQWPLLLPKFPALRDG
;
A
#
# COMPACT_ATOMS: atom_id res chain seq x y z
N SER A 1 5.26 -28.99 -9.58
CA SER A 1 6.33 -27.97 -9.59
C SER A 1 6.04 -26.97 -8.49
N GLY A 2 6.95 -26.78 -7.54
CA GLY A 2 6.85 -25.67 -6.60
C GLY A 2 7.28 -24.36 -7.27
N PRO A 3 7.03 -23.19 -6.65
CA PRO A 3 7.59 -21.93 -7.13
C PRO A 3 9.12 -22.04 -7.22
N LEU A 4 9.73 -21.35 -8.19
CA LEU A 4 11.18 -21.28 -8.32
C LEU A 4 11.79 -20.82 -7.00
N GLN A 5 12.86 -21.45 -6.52
CA GLN A 5 13.50 -21.07 -5.25
C GLN A 5 15.02 -21.10 -5.39
N CYS A 6 15.68 -20.19 -4.69
CA CYS A 6 17.12 -20.16 -4.52
C CYS A 6 17.44 -19.70 -3.09
N THR A 7 18.47 -20.28 -2.49
CA THR A 7 18.79 -20.08 -1.07
C THR A 7 19.17 -18.63 -0.78
N ALA A 8 19.85 -17.96 -1.72
CA ALA A 8 20.38 -16.61 -1.51
C ALA A 8 19.32 -15.53 -1.33
N LEU A 9 18.09 -15.76 -1.79
CA LEU A 9 16.96 -14.83 -1.63
C LEU A 9 15.95 -15.30 -0.58
N LEU A 10 16.23 -16.39 0.15
CA LEU A 10 15.38 -16.78 1.27
C LEU A 10 15.66 -15.87 2.50
N PRO A 11 14.63 -15.62 3.33
CA PRO A 11 14.81 -14.89 4.59
C PRO A 11 15.95 -15.49 5.44
N GLY A 12 16.85 -14.63 5.92
CA GLY A 12 17.99 -15.04 6.75
C GLY A 12 19.26 -15.49 6.00
N HIS A 13 19.22 -15.55 4.66
CA HIS A 13 20.36 -15.98 3.83
C HIS A 13 20.97 -14.85 2.96
N SER A 14 20.42 -13.64 3.05
CA SER A 14 20.96 -12.45 2.38
C SER A 14 22.32 -12.04 2.96
N THR A 15 23.23 -11.59 2.09
CA THR A 15 24.51 -10.98 2.49
C THR A 15 24.39 -9.48 2.77
N GLY A 16 23.18 -8.91 2.67
CA GLY A 16 22.94 -7.47 2.75
C GLY A 16 23.32 -6.71 1.47
N VAL A 17 23.73 -7.42 0.42
CA VAL A 17 24.06 -6.85 -0.90
C VAL A 17 23.20 -7.54 -1.96
N ALA A 18 22.10 -6.87 -2.35
CA ALA A 18 21.10 -7.40 -3.27
C ALA A 18 21.71 -7.96 -4.56
N ALA A 19 22.66 -7.25 -5.17
CA ALA A 19 23.34 -7.68 -6.39
C ALA A 19 24.09 -9.01 -6.22
N ALA A 20 24.77 -9.21 -5.09
CA ALA A 20 25.52 -10.43 -4.81
C ALA A 20 24.56 -11.61 -4.52
N ASP A 21 23.48 -11.35 -3.78
CA ASP A 21 22.45 -12.34 -3.48
C ASP A 21 21.74 -12.81 -4.77
N ALA A 22 21.39 -11.86 -5.64
CA ALA A 22 20.80 -12.11 -6.94
C ALA A 22 21.75 -12.89 -7.87
N GLN A 23 23.04 -12.54 -7.89
CA GLN A 23 24.05 -13.28 -8.65
C GLN A 23 24.18 -14.73 -8.18
N ARG A 24 24.25 -14.97 -6.86
CA ARG A 24 24.29 -16.35 -6.30
C ARG A 24 23.01 -17.12 -6.62
N CYS A 25 21.86 -16.46 -6.55
CA CYS A 25 20.58 -17.04 -6.95
C CYS A 25 20.62 -17.50 -8.42
N ALA A 26 21.01 -16.62 -9.33
CA ALA A 26 21.09 -16.94 -10.76
C ALA A 26 22.08 -18.08 -11.07
N GLN A 27 23.20 -18.16 -10.35
CA GLN A 27 24.15 -19.27 -10.44
C GLN A 27 23.53 -20.59 -10.00
N GLN A 28 22.80 -20.60 -8.87
CA GLN A 28 22.09 -21.79 -8.37
C GLN A 28 21.01 -22.27 -9.36
N LEU A 29 20.29 -21.35 -10.00
CA LEU A 29 19.26 -21.67 -10.98
C LEU A 29 19.83 -22.16 -12.32
N GLY A 30 21.09 -21.83 -12.62
CA GLY A 30 21.74 -22.19 -13.87
C GLY A 30 21.04 -21.58 -15.10
N PRO A 31 21.36 -22.03 -16.32
CA PRO A 31 20.80 -21.47 -17.56
C PRO A 31 19.27 -21.56 -17.67
N ARG A 32 18.64 -22.47 -16.92
CA ARG A 32 17.18 -22.67 -16.92
C ARG A 32 16.40 -21.43 -16.49
N ARG A 33 17.03 -20.50 -15.78
CA ARG A 33 16.44 -19.21 -15.41
C ARG A 33 15.93 -18.42 -16.63
N GLY A 34 16.55 -18.62 -17.81
CA GLY A 34 16.11 -18.00 -19.06
C GLY A 34 14.75 -18.44 -19.59
N PHE A 35 14.12 -19.48 -18.99
CA PHE A 35 12.78 -19.95 -19.36
C PHE A 35 11.64 -19.41 -18.47
N TYR A 36 11.92 -18.41 -17.63
CA TYR A 36 10.94 -17.82 -16.72
C TYR A 36 10.59 -16.37 -17.12
N THR A 37 10.52 -16.08 -18.42
CA THR A 37 10.12 -14.77 -18.94
C THR A 37 8.65 -14.74 -19.35
N THR A 38 8.10 -13.54 -19.56
CA THR A 38 6.75 -13.33 -20.10
C THR A 38 6.50 -14.16 -21.37
N SER A 39 7.50 -14.31 -22.26
CA SER A 39 7.36 -15.06 -23.51
C SER A 39 7.06 -16.54 -23.27
N GLN A 40 7.66 -17.15 -22.24
CA GLN A 40 7.35 -18.55 -21.91
C GLN A 40 5.95 -18.68 -21.32
N SER A 41 5.52 -17.75 -20.45
CA SER A 41 4.14 -17.75 -19.95
C SER A 41 3.11 -17.61 -21.07
N VAL A 42 3.41 -16.82 -22.12
CA VAL A 42 2.55 -16.71 -23.31
C VAL A 42 2.44 -18.03 -24.06
N ASP A 43 3.54 -18.76 -24.22
CA ASP A 43 3.53 -20.08 -24.87
C ASP A 43 2.79 -21.12 -24.03
N ASP A 44 2.90 -21.05 -22.70
CA ASP A 44 2.15 -21.90 -21.77
C ASP A 44 0.63 -21.64 -21.87
N ILE A 45 0.20 -20.37 -21.94
CA ILE A 45 -1.22 -20.03 -22.12
C ILE A 45 -1.75 -20.57 -23.46
N GLU A 46 -0.96 -20.50 -24.53
CA GLU A 46 -1.37 -21.03 -25.83
C GLU A 46 -1.48 -22.57 -25.80
N ALA A 47 -0.54 -23.25 -25.15
CA ALA A 47 -0.61 -24.69 -24.94
C ALA A 47 -1.86 -25.08 -24.12
N ILE A 48 -2.20 -24.31 -23.07
CA ILE A 48 -3.42 -24.50 -22.28
C ILE A 48 -4.66 -24.30 -23.14
N ARG A 49 -4.72 -23.24 -23.96
CA ARG A 49 -5.85 -22.98 -24.86
C ARG A 49 -6.08 -24.16 -25.80
N GLN A 50 -5.02 -24.63 -26.46
CA GLN A 50 -5.08 -25.75 -27.39
C GLN A 50 -5.51 -27.04 -26.69
N ALA A 51 -4.91 -27.37 -25.54
CA ALA A 51 -5.21 -28.57 -24.79
C ALA A 51 -6.64 -28.58 -24.23
N ALA A 52 -7.17 -27.42 -23.85
CA ALA A 52 -8.54 -27.28 -23.38
C ALA A 52 -9.58 -27.19 -24.51
N GLY A 53 -9.15 -27.06 -25.77
CA GLY A 53 -10.04 -27.01 -26.93
C GLY A 53 -10.80 -25.69 -27.08
N TYR A 54 -10.29 -24.58 -26.55
CA TYR A 54 -10.91 -23.26 -26.73
C TYR A 54 -10.46 -22.60 -28.03
N ASP A 55 -11.38 -22.12 -28.86
CA ASP A 55 -11.02 -21.40 -30.09
C ASP A 55 -10.38 -20.03 -29.79
N LYS A 56 -10.98 -19.29 -28.84
CA LYS A 56 -10.51 -17.98 -28.38
C LYS A 56 -10.60 -17.86 -26.86
N LEU A 57 -9.83 -16.92 -26.32
CA LEU A 57 -9.84 -16.56 -24.90
C LEU A 57 -10.19 -15.08 -24.73
N THR A 58 -11.01 -14.80 -23.71
CA THR A 58 -10.98 -13.48 -23.06
C THR A 58 -9.95 -13.55 -21.95
N ILE A 59 -8.91 -12.74 -22.03
CA ILE A 59 -7.79 -12.81 -21.09
C ILE A 59 -7.88 -11.68 -20.09
N TYR A 60 -7.90 -12.05 -18.82
CA TYR A 60 -7.80 -11.14 -17.70
C TYR A 60 -6.38 -11.18 -17.12
N GLY A 61 -5.76 -10.01 -17.00
CA GLY A 61 -4.46 -9.84 -16.36
C GLY A 61 -4.51 -8.78 -15.28
N VAL A 62 -3.82 -9.02 -14.16
CA VAL A 62 -3.59 -8.03 -13.10
C VAL A 62 -2.10 -7.73 -13.01
N SER A 63 -1.71 -6.46 -12.89
CA SER A 63 -0.32 -6.09 -12.63
C SER A 63 0.60 -6.66 -13.71
N TYR A 64 1.69 -7.37 -13.35
CA TYR A 64 2.52 -8.11 -14.31
C TYR A 64 1.72 -9.01 -15.28
N GLY A 65 0.59 -9.58 -14.83
CA GLY A 65 -0.31 -10.36 -15.68
C GLY A 65 -0.90 -9.56 -16.85
N THR A 66 -1.00 -8.23 -16.75
CA THR A 66 -1.42 -7.36 -17.88
C THR A 66 -0.40 -7.37 -19.01
N LYS A 67 0.90 -7.38 -18.68
CA LYS A 67 1.99 -7.53 -19.66
C LYS A 67 1.92 -8.90 -20.34
N VAL A 68 1.68 -9.97 -19.57
CA VAL A 68 1.48 -11.33 -20.11
C VAL A 68 0.27 -11.37 -21.06
N ALA A 69 -0.87 -10.82 -20.62
CA ALA A 69 -2.10 -10.80 -21.40
C ALA A 69 -1.97 -10.00 -22.70
N ALA A 70 -1.37 -8.80 -22.63
CA ALA A 70 -1.09 -7.97 -23.79
C ALA A 70 -0.13 -8.66 -24.77
N GLN A 71 0.93 -9.31 -24.28
CA GLN A 71 1.87 -10.04 -25.13
C GLN A 71 1.23 -11.28 -25.76
N TYR A 72 0.36 -12.00 -25.05
CA TYR A 72 -0.40 -13.10 -25.62
C TYR A 72 -1.29 -12.61 -26.76
N ALA A 73 -2.06 -11.53 -26.54
CA ALA A 73 -2.90 -10.95 -27.57
C ALA A 73 -2.07 -10.51 -28.79
N ALA A 74 -0.91 -9.88 -28.58
CA ALA A 74 -0.04 -9.45 -29.67
C ALA A 74 0.53 -10.63 -30.48
N ARG A 75 0.85 -11.75 -29.83
CA ARG A 75 1.41 -12.94 -30.49
C ARG A 75 0.35 -13.82 -31.16
N TYR A 76 -0.84 -13.92 -30.56
CA TYR A 76 -1.95 -14.77 -30.99
C TYR A 76 -3.26 -13.99 -31.15
N PRO A 77 -3.31 -12.91 -31.96
CA PRO A 77 -4.48 -12.03 -32.03
C PRO A 77 -5.75 -12.73 -32.51
N SER A 78 -5.63 -13.76 -33.35
CA SER A 78 -6.75 -14.59 -33.80
C SER A 78 -7.34 -15.48 -32.69
N HIS A 79 -6.64 -15.68 -31.58
CA HIS A 79 -7.05 -16.52 -30.45
C HIS A 79 -7.56 -15.70 -29.27
N VAL A 80 -7.77 -14.39 -29.44
CA VAL A 80 -8.30 -13.49 -28.41
C VAL A 80 -9.60 -12.86 -28.89
N ASP A 81 -10.63 -12.88 -28.04
CA ASP A 81 -11.90 -12.19 -28.27
C ASP A 81 -12.13 -11.00 -27.31
N GLY A 82 -11.35 -10.92 -26.24
CA GLY A 82 -11.38 -9.80 -25.31
C GLY A 82 -10.15 -9.73 -24.41
N LEU A 83 -9.82 -8.52 -23.97
CA LEU A 83 -8.72 -8.25 -23.06
C LEU A 83 -9.21 -7.39 -21.89
N ILE A 84 -8.99 -7.85 -20.66
CA ILE A 84 -9.27 -7.07 -19.44
C ILE A 84 -7.94 -6.89 -18.70
N LEU A 85 -7.45 -5.65 -18.65
CA LEU A 85 -6.20 -5.30 -18.01
C LEU A 85 -6.49 -4.50 -16.73
N ASP A 86 -6.16 -5.06 -15.58
CA ASP A 86 -6.34 -4.42 -14.27
C ASP A 86 -4.97 -4.02 -13.70
N SER A 87 -4.79 -2.72 -13.40
CA SER A 87 -3.53 -2.16 -12.90
C SER A 87 -2.36 -2.43 -13.86
N VAL A 88 -2.28 -1.64 -14.93
CA VAL A 88 -1.51 -1.98 -16.13
C VAL A 88 0.00 -1.77 -15.97
N VAL A 89 0.74 -2.81 -16.31
CA VAL A 89 2.17 -2.73 -16.59
C VAL A 89 2.35 -2.49 -18.08
N ARG A 90 3.12 -1.47 -18.43
CA ARG A 90 3.45 -1.18 -19.82
C ARG A 90 4.15 -2.36 -20.51
N PRO A 91 3.97 -2.55 -21.83
CA PRO A 91 4.61 -3.63 -22.58
C PRO A 91 6.15 -3.67 -22.43
N ASP A 92 6.81 -2.51 -22.33
CA ASP A 92 8.25 -2.35 -22.12
C ASP A 92 8.70 -2.63 -20.67
N GLY A 93 7.76 -2.99 -19.80
CA GLY A 93 7.96 -3.13 -18.36
C GLY A 93 7.85 -1.78 -17.64
N PRO A 94 7.89 -1.78 -16.30
CA PRO A 94 7.87 -0.53 -15.56
C PRO A 94 9.22 0.18 -15.66
N ASP A 95 9.18 1.50 -15.54
CA ASP A 95 10.36 2.34 -15.57
C ASP A 95 11.33 1.95 -14.43
N PRO A 96 12.57 1.52 -14.73
CA PRO A 96 13.53 1.07 -13.72
C PRO A 96 13.96 2.18 -12.75
N PHE A 97 13.65 3.44 -13.07
CA PHE A 97 13.88 4.60 -12.21
C PHE A 97 12.63 5.11 -11.48
N HIS A 98 11.50 4.40 -11.57
CA HIS A 98 10.24 4.73 -10.87
C HIS A 98 9.68 6.12 -11.18
N ARG A 99 9.95 6.73 -12.34
CA ARG A 99 9.49 8.10 -12.65
C ARG A 99 7.97 8.19 -12.74
N SER A 100 7.29 7.17 -13.29
CA SER A 100 5.81 7.12 -13.30
C SER A 100 5.26 7.05 -11.87
N THR A 101 5.80 6.17 -11.02
CA THR A 101 5.49 6.11 -9.58
C THR A 101 5.71 7.45 -8.87
N PHE A 102 6.81 8.14 -9.13
CA PHE A 102 7.11 9.43 -8.50
C PHE A 102 6.14 10.52 -8.95
N ALA A 103 5.76 10.55 -10.24
CA ALA A 103 4.75 11.45 -10.75
C ALA A 103 3.37 11.16 -10.13
N ALA A 104 2.97 9.89 -10.10
CA ALA A 104 1.73 9.43 -9.48
C ALA A 104 1.68 9.77 -7.98
N THR A 105 2.80 9.65 -7.26
CA THR A 105 2.87 10.03 -5.83
C THR A 105 2.46 11.48 -5.62
N ARG A 106 2.85 12.40 -6.51
CA ARG A 106 2.43 13.82 -6.42
C ARG A 106 0.93 13.94 -6.63
N ARG A 107 0.43 13.38 -7.73
CA ARG A 107 -0.99 13.43 -8.08
C ARG A 107 -1.86 12.84 -6.96
N VAL A 108 -1.52 11.65 -6.47
CA VAL A 108 -2.28 10.96 -5.42
C VAL A 108 -2.25 11.71 -4.09
N LEU A 109 -1.13 12.36 -3.74
CA LEU A 109 -1.09 13.22 -2.54
C LEU A 109 -1.94 14.48 -2.70
N ASP A 110 -1.93 15.08 -3.88
CA ASP A 110 -2.75 16.26 -4.18
C ASP A 110 -4.24 15.88 -4.13
N GLU A 111 -4.65 14.79 -4.79
CA GLU A 111 -6.01 14.21 -4.75
C GLU A 111 -6.45 13.85 -3.33
N LEU A 112 -5.57 13.26 -2.53
CA LEU A 112 -5.85 12.91 -1.13
C LEU A 112 -6.11 14.16 -0.27
N CYS A 113 -5.50 15.29 -0.63
CA CYS A 113 -5.65 16.56 0.06
C CYS A 113 -6.65 17.53 -0.61
N GLU A 114 -7.34 17.10 -1.67
CA GLU A 114 -8.40 17.87 -2.32
C GLU A 114 -9.54 18.20 -1.34
N ASN A 115 -10.41 19.13 -1.74
CA ASN A 115 -11.59 19.51 -0.96
C ASN A 115 -11.28 19.95 0.48
N ASN A 116 -10.05 20.43 0.73
CA ASN A 116 -9.55 20.86 2.04
C ASN A 116 -9.46 19.71 3.07
N ASP A 117 -9.36 18.45 2.62
CA ASP A 117 -9.28 17.29 3.51
C ASP A 117 -7.98 17.26 4.33
N CYS A 118 -6.93 17.94 3.88
CA CYS A 118 -5.68 18.14 4.62
C CYS A 118 -5.65 19.39 5.53
N LYS A 119 -6.79 20.06 5.75
CA LYS A 119 -6.88 21.24 6.64
C LYS A 119 -6.38 20.91 8.04
N GLY A 120 -5.41 21.68 8.51
CA GLY A 120 -4.80 21.49 9.83
C GLY A 120 -3.80 20.34 9.89
N ILE A 121 -3.45 19.76 8.74
CA ILE A 121 -2.35 18.81 8.58
C ILE A 121 -1.23 19.48 7.77
N THR A 122 -1.47 19.79 6.50
CA THR A 122 -0.50 20.42 5.61
C THR A 122 -1.21 21.19 4.50
N SER A 123 -0.55 22.22 3.97
CA SER A 123 -1.01 22.95 2.78
C SER A 123 -0.33 22.47 1.49
N ASN A 124 0.74 21.68 1.59
CA ASN A 124 1.44 21.12 0.45
C ASN A 124 2.08 19.76 0.84
N PRO A 125 1.35 18.66 0.67
CA PRO A 125 1.83 17.32 1.06
C PRO A 125 3.05 16.89 0.25
N THR A 126 3.11 17.25 -1.03
CA THR A 126 4.22 16.93 -1.95
C THR A 126 5.51 17.60 -1.49
N ASP A 127 5.48 18.88 -1.13
CA ASP A 127 6.68 19.60 -0.63
C ASP A 127 7.11 19.14 0.76
N GLU A 128 6.16 18.77 1.63
CA GLU A 128 6.51 18.11 2.90
C GLU A 128 7.18 16.76 2.69
N LEU A 129 6.68 15.94 1.75
CA LEU A 129 7.30 14.67 1.40
C LEU A 129 8.72 14.87 0.85
N THR A 130 8.93 15.85 -0.05
CA THR A 130 10.27 16.17 -0.54
C THR A 130 11.21 16.58 0.60
N ARG A 131 10.77 17.44 1.52
CA ARG A 131 11.58 17.86 2.66
C ARG A 131 11.99 16.70 3.57
N ILE A 132 11.06 15.80 3.90
CA ILE A 132 11.40 14.65 4.75
C ILE A 132 12.32 13.67 4.02
N VAL A 133 12.14 13.46 2.72
CA VAL A 133 13.04 12.63 1.90
C VAL A 133 14.45 13.21 1.88
N THR A 134 14.61 14.52 1.65
CA THR A 134 15.92 15.18 1.70
C THR A 134 16.59 15.05 3.08
N ARG A 135 15.81 15.16 4.17
CA ARG A 135 16.35 14.95 5.52
C ARG A 135 16.81 13.51 5.72
N LEU A 136 16.02 12.54 5.27
CA LEU A 136 16.30 11.12 5.44
C LEU A 136 17.48 10.64 4.58
N SER A 137 17.72 11.26 3.43
CA SER A 137 18.88 10.94 2.57
C SER A 137 20.21 11.33 3.20
N GLN A 138 20.18 12.25 4.18
CA GLN A 138 21.35 12.69 4.93
C GLN A 138 21.46 11.96 6.27
N HIS A 139 20.33 11.75 6.96
CA HIS A 139 20.29 11.20 8.31
C HIS A 139 19.10 10.28 8.53
N ARG A 140 19.38 8.99 8.81
CA ARG A 140 18.36 8.02 9.24
C ARG A 140 17.61 8.53 10.46
N VAL A 141 16.29 8.41 10.44
CA VAL A 141 15.46 8.64 11.63
C VAL A 141 15.44 7.35 12.46
N ARG A 142 15.90 7.45 13.71
CA ARG A 142 15.88 6.33 14.67
C ARG A 142 14.81 6.54 15.73
N GLY A 143 14.17 5.50 16.22
CA GLY A 143 13.22 5.60 17.32
C GLY A 143 12.69 4.25 17.78
N THR A 144 11.50 4.26 18.37
CA THR A 144 10.84 3.03 18.81
C THR A 144 9.42 2.96 18.27
N VAL A 145 9.03 1.79 17.79
CA VAL A 145 7.65 1.42 17.46
C VAL A 145 7.12 0.43 18.49
N VAL A 146 5.81 0.20 18.52
CA VAL A 146 5.18 -0.74 19.46
C VAL A 146 4.56 -1.87 18.67
N ASN A 147 4.86 -3.12 19.03
CA ASN A 147 4.35 -4.29 18.34
C ASN A 147 3.00 -4.78 18.89
N GLY A 148 2.42 -5.83 18.28
CA GLY A 148 1.13 -6.40 18.69
C GLY A 148 1.07 -6.93 20.13
N HIS A 149 2.23 -7.15 20.78
CA HIS A 149 2.33 -7.54 22.18
C HIS A 149 2.53 -6.37 23.14
N GLY A 150 2.58 -5.13 22.62
CA GLY A 150 2.83 -3.92 23.40
C GLY A 150 4.29 -3.71 23.76
N ARG A 151 5.21 -4.47 23.15
CA ARG A 151 6.65 -4.32 23.33
C ARG A 151 7.18 -3.22 22.43
N LYS A 152 8.13 -2.43 22.94
CA LYS A 152 8.82 -1.42 22.13
C LYS A 152 9.95 -2.08 21.35
N LEU A 153 9.95 -1.88 20.03
CA LEU A 153 11.00 -2.32 19.13
C LEU A 153 11.79 -1.10 18.67
N LYS A 154 13.12 -1.20 18.65
CA LYS A 154 13.97 -0.16 18.04
C LYS A 154 13.83 -0.26 16.53
N MET A 155 13.68 0.88 15.87
CA MET A 155 13.57 0.95 14.41
C MET A 155 14.39 2.14 13.90
N SER A 156 14.91 2.01 12.68
CA SER A 156 15.49 3.12 11.95
C SER A 156 15.03 3.13 10.51
N MET A 157 14.64 4.28 10.00
CA MET A 157 14.25 4.46 8.61
C MET A 157 15.18 5.44 7.89
N ASP A 158 15.40 5.22 6.60
CA ASP A 158 16.06 6.13 5.66
C ASP A 158 15.10 6.62 4.57
N ASP A 159 15.65 7.13 3.47
CA ASP A 159 14.91 7.71 2.36
C ASP A 159 14.34 6.66 1.40
N LEU A 160 14.91 5.46 1.30
CA LEU A 160 14.32 4.34 0.55
C LEU A 160 13.08 3.79 1.25
N ASP A 161 13.11 3.74 2.59
CA ASP A 161 11.95 3.34 3.37
C ASP A 161 10.75 4.26 3.11
N MET A 162 10.97 5.53 2.72
CA MET A 162 9.88 6.42 2.30
C MET A 162 9.26 6.06 0.95
N LEU A 163 10.03 5.50 0.01
CA LEU A 163 9.46 4.97 -1.23
C LEU A 163 8.58 3.76 -0.93
N GLN A 164 9.02 2.87 -0.04
CA GLN A 164 8.24 1.71 0.39
C GLN A 164 6.96 2.12 1.14
N VAL A 165 7.04 3.15 1.99
CA VAL A 165 5.85 3.75 2.62
C VAL A 165 4.87 4.31 1.60
N ALA A 166 5.35 5.01 0.57
CA ALA A 166 4.47 5.55 -0.46
C ALA A 166 3.79 4.41 -1.23
N LEU A 167 4.58 3.45 -1.76
CA LEU A 167 4.10 2.28 -2.48
C LEU A 167 3.11 1.47 -1.65
N GLY A 168 3.40 1.17 -0.38
CA GLY A 168 2.49 0.43 0.49
C GLY A 168 1.11 1.10 0.69
N GLY A 169 0.98 2.38 0.36
CA GLY A 169 -0.28 3.11 0.37
C GLY A 169 -1.26 2.71 -0.76
N ASP A 170 -0.80 2.09 -1.84
CA ASP A 170 -1.70 1.58 -2.89
C ASP A 170 -2.44 0.30 -2.45
N LEU A 171 -1.80 -0.58 -1.69
CA LEU A 171 -2.45 -1.78 -1.10
C LEU A 171 -3.15 -1.48 0.22
N ASN A 172 -2.68 -0.48 0.96
CA ASN A 172 -3.24 -0.12 2.25
C ASN A 172 -3.71 1.34 2.26
N PRO A 173 -5.00 1.60 1.96
CA PRO A 173 -5.51 2.97 1.88
C PRO A 173 -5.49 3.68 3.25
N THR A 174 -5.42 2.96 4.37
CA THR A 174 -5.23 3.59 5.70
C THR A 174 -3.81 4.07 5.93
N LEU A 175 -2.82 3.42 5.30
CA LEU A 175 -1.43 3.83 5.29
C LEU A 175 -1.29 5.12 4.46
N ARG A 176 -1.89 5.13 3.26
CA ARG A 176 -1.99 6.32 2.40
C ARG A 176 -2.64 7.50 3.11
N ALA A 177 -3.79 7.29 3.76
CA ALA A 177 -4.47 8.31 4.55
C ALA A 177 -3.63 8.88 5.71
N GLN A 178 -2.72 8.09 6.28
CA GLN A 178 -1.90 8.51 7.41
C GLN A 178 -0.63 9.27 6.98
N LEU A 179 -0.17 9.06 5.73
CA LEU A 179 1.08 9.57 5.21
C LEU A 179 1.27 11.09 5.42
N PRO A 180 0.35 11.99 5.02
CA PRO A 180 0.56 13.43 5.16
C PRO A 180 0.82 13.84 6.62
N SER A 181 0.03 13.31 7.56
CA SER A 181 0.12 13.66 8.98
C SER A 181 1.35 13.09 9.68
N SER A 182 1.83 11.93 9.23
CA SER A 182 3.04 11.30 9.72
C SER A 182 4.29 12.05 9.28
N VAL A 183 4.34 12.45 8.01
CA VAL A 183 5.40 13.32 7.47
C VAL A 183 5.40 14.65 8.22
N HIS A 184 4.24 15.28 8.36
CA HIS A 184 4.10 16.53 9.09
C HIS A 184 4.60 16.42 10.53
N SER A 185 4.21 15.37 11.25
CA SER A 185 4.65 15.11 12.62
C SER A 185 6.18 14.99 12.72
N ALA A 186 6.82 14.27 11.79
CA ALA A 186 8.27 14.07 11.78
C ALA A 186 9.04 15.37 11.48
N LEU A 187 8.53 16.19 10.57
CA LEU A 187 9.08 17.53 10.29
C LEU A 187 8.96 18.46 11.51
N HIS A 188 7.96 18.24 12.37
CA HIS A 188 7.72 19.02 13.59
C HIS A 188 8.20 18.32 14.89
N GLY A 189 9.11 17.35 14.76
CA GLY A 189 9.86 16.76 15.88
C GLY A 189 9.25 15.50 16.51
N ASP A 190 8.07 15.06 16.07
CA ASP A 190 7.49 13.78 16.47
C ASP A 190 7.65 12.72 15.38
N ARG A 191 8.73 11.95 15.47
CA ARG A 191 9.06 10.85 14.54
C ARG A 191 8.21 9.59 14.73
N THR A 192 7.47 9.46 15.83
CA THR A 192 6.78 8.20 16.16
C THR A 192 5.73 7.78 15.12
N PRO A 193 4.86 8.68 14.61
CA PRO A 193 3.90 8.33 13.55
C PRO A 193 4.59 7.84 12.27
N LEU A 194 5.66 8.50 11.84
CA LEU A 194 6.38 8.13 10.62
C LEU A 194 7.07 6.77 10.75
N LEU A 195 7.75 6.50 11.87
CA LEU A 195 8.37 5.20 12.12
C LEU A 195 7.34 4.07 12.19
N ARG A 196 6.18 4.30 12.83
CA ARG A 196 5.11 3.29 12.82
C ARG A 196 4.56 3.07 11.41
N LEU A 197 4.47 4.12 10.59
CA LEU A 197 4.01 4.02 9.22
C LEU A 197 4.96 3.16 8.37
N ALA A 198 6.27 3.38 8.48
CA ALA A 198 7.30 2.54 7.86
C ALA A 198 7.19 1.08 8.32
N ALA A 199 7.01 0.86 9.62
CA ALA A 199 6.90 -0.50 10.16
C ALA A 199 5.65 -1.25 9.65
N ARG A 200 4.58 -0.51 9.34
CA ARG A 200 3.36 -1.06 8.71
C ARG A 200 3.56 -1.33 7.22
N ALA A 201 4.32 -0.49 6.52
CA ALA A 201 4.64 -0.67 5.10
C ALA A 201 5.51 -1.91 4.86
N GLU A 202 6.49 -2.16 5.74
CA GLU A 202 7.39 -3.31 5.69
C GLU A 202 6.71 -4.67 5.98
N GLY A 203 5.42 -4.67 6.34
CA GLY A 203 4.70 -5.91 6.63
C GLY A 203 5.27 -6.70 7.81
N LEU A 204 5.94 -6.04 8.77
CA LEU A 204 6.50 -6.72 9.95
C LEU A 204 5.41 -7.47 10.71
N ASN A 205 5.34 -8.79 10.48
CA ASN A 205 4.30 -9.70 11.00
C ASN A 205 4.15 -9.61 12.54
N GLU A 206 5.22 -9.27 13.27
CA GLU A 206 5.18 -9.05 14.73
C GLU A 206 4.37 -7.80 15.17
N ILE A 207 4.25 -6.80 14.29
CA ILE A 207 3.59 -5.52 14.57
C ILE A 207 2.10 -5.58 14.26
N ASN A 208 1.72 -6.31 13.21
CA ASN A 208 0.35 -6.39 12.70
C ASN A 208 -0.36 -7.71 13.11
N GLY A 209 0.41 -8.71 13.57
CA GLY A 209 -0.12 -10.00 14.03
C GLY A 209 -0.88 -10.78 12.96
N LEU A 210 -0.67 -10.45 11.70
CA LEU A 210 -1.12 -11.19 10.54
C LEU A 210 0.04 -12.06 10.04
N GLN A 211 -0.26 -13.31 9.71
CA GLN A 211 0.67 -14.18 8.99
C GLN A 211 0.37 -14.01 7.51
N ALA A 212 1.40 -13.69 6.71
CA ALA A 212 1.29 -13.84 5.26
C ALA A 212 0.86 -15.29 4.94
N PRO A 213 0.03 -15.51 3.90
CA PRO A 213 -0.22 -16.85 3.40
C PRO A 213 1.12 -17.55 3.14
N VAL A 214 1.27 -18.77 3.66
CA VAL A 214 2.45 -19.59 3.38
C VAL A 214 2.41 -19.95 1.89
N GLY A 215 3.43 -19.52 1.13
CA GLY A 215 3.61 -19.92 -0.28
C GLY A 215 3.05 -18.99 -1.36
N GLY A 216 2.80 -17.70 -1.06
CA GLY A 216 2.23 -16.75 -2.03
C GLY A 216 3.19 -16.19 -3.08
N ASP A 217 4.36 -15.69 -2.66
CA ASP A 217 5.30 -14.99 -3.54
C ASP A 217 6.69 -15.65 -3.48
N SER A 218 7.40 -15.67 -4.61
CA SER A 218 8.78 -16.14 -4.69
C SER A 218 9.71 -15.03 -5.16
N ASP A 219 10.58 -14.58 -4.26
CA ASP A 219 11.64 -13.60 -4.57
C ASP A 219 12.58 -14.12 -5.67
N ALA A 220 12.80 -15.44 -5.74
CA ALA A 220 13.60 -16.06 -6.78
C ALA A 220 12.91 -16.01 -8.15
N LEU A 221 11.59 -16.27 -8.22
CA LEU A 221 10.82 -16.13 -9.44
C LEU A 221 10.77 -14.66 -9.87
N PHE A 222 10.47 -13.75 -8.94
CA PHE A 222 10.46 -12.32 -9.18
C PHE A 222 11.80 -11.85 -9.75
N ALA A 223 12.92 -12.10 -9.06
CA ALA A 223 14.25 -11.72 -9.53
C ALA A 223 14.56 -12.33 -10.90
N THR A 224 14.23 -13.61 -11.10
CA THR A 224 14.46 -14.28 -12.38
C THR A 224 13.70 -13.60 -13.51
N THR A 225 12.39 -13.50 -13.42
CA THR A 225 11.57 -12.90 -14.47
C THR A 225 12.01 -11.48 -14.74
N ARG A 226 12.13 -10.65 -13.70
CA ARG A 226 12.42 -9.22 -13.84
C ARG A 226 13.81 -8.95 -14.39
N CYS A 227 14.83 -9.65 -13.92
CA CYS A 227 16.19 -9.41 -14.39
C CYS A 227 16.46 -10.03 -15.78
N GLU A 228 15.75 -11.11 -16.13
CA GLU A 228 15.83 -11.69 -17.47
C GLU A 228 15.14 -10.82 -18.50
N GLU A 229 14.00 -10.17 -18.22
CA GLU A 229 13.21 -9.53 -19.28
C GLU A 229 13.14 -7.99 -19.24
N SER A 230 13.61 -7.33 -18.18
CA SER A 230 13.49 -5.86 -18.10
C SER A 230 14.56 -5.17 -18.93
N LEU A 231 14.18 -4.03 -19.50
CA LEU A 231 15.12 -3.10 -20.13
C LEU A 231 15.73 -2.21 -19.05
N PHE A 232 17.06 -2.16 -19.03
CA PHE A 232 17.82 -1.38 -18.07
C PHE A 232 18.73 -0.38 -18.78
N PRO A 233 19.13 0.71 -18.11
CA PRO A 233 20.00 1.74 -18.68
C PRO A 233 21.48 1.31 -18.66
N TRP A 234 21.77 0.08 -19.07
CA TRP A 234 23.10 -0.49 -19.16
C TRP A 234 23.19 -1.49 -20.31
N ASP A 235 24.41 -1.76 -20.75
CA ASP A 235 24.68 -2.87 -21.66
C ASP A 235 24.38 -4.20 -20.95
N ARG A 236 23.41 -4.93 -21.48
CA ARG A 236 22.93 -6.22 -20.97
C ARG A 236 24.05 -7.27 -20.90
N ASN A 237 25.08 -7.17 -21.72
CA ASN A 237 26.20 -8.13 -21.76
C ASN A 237 27.40 -7.70 -20.92
N ALA A 238 27.40 -6.46 -20.39
CA ALA A 238 28.49 -5.97 -19.58
C ALA A 238 28.57 -6.66 -18.21
N ASP A 239 29.74 -6.61 -17.58
CA ASP A 239 29.93 -7.11 -16.22
C ASP A 239 29.19 -6.22 -15.18
N PRO A 240 28.93 -6.73 -13.96
CA PRO A 240 28.19 -5.97 -12.95
C PRO A 240 28.78 -4.61 -12.59
N THR A 241 30.11 -4.43 -12.64
CA THR A 241 30.77 -3.16 -12.31
C THR A 241 30.47 -2.13 -13.39
N THR A 242 30.59 -2.52 -14.67
CA THR A 242 30.26 -1.67 -15.80
C THR A 242 28.78 -1.28 -15.80
N ARG A 243 27.89 -2.24 -15.55
CA ARG A 243 26.44 -1.98 -15.43
C ARG A 243 26.13 -0.99 -14.31
N ALA A 244 26.76 -1.13 -13.14
CA ALA A 244 26.58 -0.19 -12.03
C ALA A 244 27.04 1.23 -12.40
N GLY A 245 28.14 1.35 -13.14
CA GLY A 245 28.62 2.63 -13.68
C GLY A 245 27.62 3.28 -14.64
N GLN A 246 27.09 2.50 -15.58
CA GLN A 246 26.09 2.96 -16.55
C GLN A 246 24.77 3.37 -15.87
N ALA A 247 24.26 2.56 -14.93
CA ALA A 247 23.08 2.88 -14.13
C ALA A 247 23.26 4.20 -13.37
N THR A 248 24.43 4.41 -12.76
CA THR A 248 24.78 5.64 -12.05
C THR A 248 24.81 6.84 -12.98
N ALA A 249 25.40 6.71 -14.17
CA ALA A 249 25.44 7.78 -15.17
C ALA A 249 24.03 8.16 -15.65
N ALA A 250 23.19 7.16 -15.95
CA ALA A 250 21.81 7.35 -16.35
C ALA A 250 20.97 8.01 -15.24
N ALA A 251 21.12 7.59 -13.98
CA ALA A 251 20.44 8.23 -12.86
C ALA A 251 20.85 9.70 -12.68
N LYS A 252 22.13 10.04 -12.90
CA LYS A 252 22.62 11.43 -12.86
C LYS A 252 22.01 12.30 -13.96
N ALA A 253 21.73 11.72 -15.13
CA ALA A 253 21.13 12.42 -16.27
C ALA A 253 19.63 12.72 -16.09
N LEU A 254 18.93 12.05 -15.15
CA LEU A 254 17.53 12.34 -14.86
C LEU A 254 17.34 13.80 -14.40
N SER A 255 16.25 14.44 -14.81
CA SER A 255 15.93 15.78 -14.30
C SER A 255 15.49 15.72 -12.83
N ALA A 256 15.69 16.81 -12.06
CA ALA A 256 15.19 16.88 -10.69
C ALA A 256 13.64 16.82 -10.64
N ALA A 257 12.97 17.41 -11.63
CA ALA A 257 11.52 17.40 -11.73
C ALA A 257 10.95 15.98 -11.96
N SER A 258 11.60 15.17 -12.79
CA SER A 258 11.16 13.79 -13.09
C SER A 258 11.30 12.83 -11.92
N VAL A 259 12.06 13.19 -10.88
CA VAL A 259 12.24 12.34 -9.68
C VAL A 259 11.60 12.90 -8.42
N ARG A 260 10.93 14.07 -8.50
CA ARG A 260 10.20 14.67 -7.37
C ARG A 260 8.90 13.89 -7.12
N PRO A 261 8.53 13.56 -5.86
CA PRO A 261 9.02 14.12 -4.59
C PRO A 261 10.27 13.45 -4.00
N PHE A 262 10.79 12.43 -4.67
CA PHE A 262 11.98 11.68 -4.28
C PHE A 262 13.25 12.32 -4.87
N ASN A 263 14.29 11.51 -5.08
CA ASN A 263 15.58 11.98 -5.60
C ASN A 263 16.24 10.92 -6.48
N ARG A 264 17.28 11.31 -7.23
CA ARG A 264 18.04 10.42 -8.13
C ARG A 264 18.69 9.24 -7.40
N GLY A 265 19.08 9.43 -6.14
CA GLY A 265 19.66 8.37 -5.32
C GLY A 265 18.66 7.29 -4.97
N ILE A 266 17.38 7.64 -4.75
CA ILE A 266 16.28 6.69 -4.59
C ILE A 266 15.98 6.01 -5.92
N ALA A 267 15.92 6.77 -7.03
CA ALA A 267 15.72 6.20 -8.37
C ALA A 267 16.76 5.11 -8.69
N LEU A 268 18.04 5.34 -8.34
CA LEU A 268 19.13 4.39 -8.57
C LEU A 268 19.09 3.17 -7.64
N ARG A 269 18.68 3.36 -6.38
CA ARG A 269 18.65 2.30 -5.36
C ARG A 269 17.29 1.62 -5.22
N GLY A 270 16.31 2.01 -6.04
CA GLY A 270 14.99 1.40 -6.08
C GLY A 270 15.05 -0.02 -6.63
N GLU A 271 14.41 -0.94 -5.90
CA GLU A 271 14.22 -2.38 -6.14
C GLU A 271 14.98 -3.03 -7.32
N LEU A 272 14.58 -2.75 -8.57
CA LEU A 272 15.03 -3.51 -9.74
C LEU A 272 16.50 -3.31 -10.09
N ILE A 273 17.03 -2.08 -9.98
CA ILE A 273 18.42 -1.80 -10.33
C ILE A 273 19.40 -2.56 -9.42
N PRO A 274 19.37 -2.41 -8.08
CA PRO A 274 20.29 -3.11 -7.19
C PRO A 274 20.08 -4.62 -7.20
N LEU A 275 18.85 -5.10 -7.49
CA LEU A 275 18.57 -6.52 -7.66
C LEU A 275 19.23 -7.07 -8.93
N CYS A 276 19.06 -6.40 -10.07
CA CYS A 276 19.41 -6.96 -11.38
C CYS A 276 20.80 -6.60 -11.88
N VAL A 277 21.49 -5.62 -11.29
CA VAL A 277 22.85 -5.23 -11.73
C VAL A 277 23.84 -6.41 -11.67
N GLY A 278 23.70 -7.28 -10.66
CA GLY A 278 24.50 -8.49 -10.49
C GLY A 278 23.96 -9.72 -11.22
N TRP A 279 22.80 -9.65 -11.86
CA TRP A 279 22.14 -10.82 -12.45
C TRP A 279 22.79 -11.20 -13.79
N PRO A 280 23.42 -12.38 -13.91
CA PRO A 280 23.89 -12.87 -15.19
C PRO A 280 22.69 -13.33 -16.02
N VAL A 281 22.29 -12.54 -17.00
CA VAL A 281 21.19 -12.88 -17.90
C VAL A 281 21.47 -14.20 -18.64
N ALA A 282 20.45 -15.05 -18.80
CA ALA A 282 20.49 -16.25 -19.65
C ALA A 282 19.54 -16.20 -20.84
N SER A 283 18.53 -15.32 -20.81
CA SER A 283 17.54 -15.15 -21.86
C SER A 283 18.03 -14.19 -22.96
N PRO A 284 17.53 -14.36 -24.20
CA PRO A 284 17.69 -13.35 -25.24
C PRO A 284 17.19 -11.98 -24.79
N ALA A 285 17.67 -10.92 -25.45
CA ALA A 285 17.08 -9.59 -25.25
C ALA A 285 15.57 -9.64 -25.55
N PRO A 286 14.73 -8.94 -24.77
CA PRO A 286 13.31 -8.83 -25.06
C PRO A 286 13.11 -8.32 -26.48
N ALA A 287 12.17 -8.91 -27.22
CA ALA A 287 11.77 -8.37 -28.51
C ALA A 287 11.23 -6.95 -28.31
N ALA A 288 11.46 -6.08 -29.30
CA ALA A 288 10.81 -4.78 -29.33
C ALA A 288 9.29 -4.99 -29.26
N THR A 289 8.62 -4.19 -28.44
CA THR A 289 7.17 -4.22 -28.31
C THR A 289 6.56 -3.80 -29.65
N GLY A 290 5.96 -4.76 -30.34
CA GLY A 290 5.17 -4.50 -31.54
C GLY A 290 3.85 -3.78 -31.20
N PRO A 291 3.09 -3.33 -32.20
CA PRO A 291 1.79 -2.72 -31.96
C PRO A 291 0.89 -3.71 -31.21
N LEU A 292 0.18 -3.22 -30.20
CA LEU A 292 -0.82 -4.03 -29.52
C LEU A 292 -2.00 -4.28 -30.48
N PRO A 293 -2.58 -5.50 -30.46
CA PRO A 293 -3.58 -5.90 -31.44
C PRO A 293 -4.91 -5.18 -31.22
N GLN A 294 -5.67 -5.00 -32.29
CA GLN A 294 -7.02 -4.44 -32.23
C GLN A 294 -8.02 -5.49 -31.75
N VAL A 295 -8.07 -5.72 -30.44
CA VAL A 295 -9.07 -6.56 -29.76
C VAL A 295 -9.88 -5.72 -28.77
N PRO A 296 -11.17 -6.04 -28.53
CA PRO A 296 -11.95 -5.36 -27.49
C PRO A 296 -11.20 -5.36 -26.16
N THR A 297 -10.89 -4.18 -25.64
CA THR A 297 -10.02 -4.04 -24.47
C THR A 297 -10.65 -3.14 -23.42
N LEU A 298 -10.76 -3.65 -22.20
CA LEU A 298 -11.10 -2.91 -21.00
C LEU A 298 -9.85 -2.75 -20.14
N ILE A 299 -9.51 -1.52 -19.78
CA ILE A 299 -8.46 -1.19 -18.84
C ILE A 299 -9.10 -0.66 -17.56
N LEU A 300 -8.81 -1.30 -16.43
CA LEU A 300 -9.22 -0.90 -15.10
C LEU A 300 -8.02 -0.31 -14.37
N GLU A 301 -8.13 0.93 -13.92
CA GLU A 301 -7.04 1.61 -13.21
C GLU A 301 -7.50 2.21 -11.90
N GLY A 302 -6.80 1.90 -10.82
CA GLY A 302 -6.99 2.56 -9.54
C GLY A 302 -6.39 3.95 -9.57
N GLN A 303 -7.18 5.00 -9.29
CA GLN A 303 -6.64 6.36 -9.26
C GLN A 303 -5.48 6.51 -8.26
N ALA A 304 -5.48 5.74 -7.18
CA ALA A 304 -4.44 5.78 -6.16
C ALA A 304 -3.40 4.65 -6.27
N ASP A 305 -3.32 3.98 -7.43
CA ASP A 305 -2.24 3.05 -7.75
C ASP A 305 -0.93 3.81 -7.99
N LEU A 306 0.15 3.38 -7.32
CA LEU A 306 1.47 3.99 -7.43
C LEU A 306 2.49 3.08 -8.11
N ARG A 307 2.23 1.77 -8.22
CA ARG A 307 3.16 0.81 -8.83
C ARG A 307 2.90 0.59 -10.31
N THR A 308 1.64 0.72 -10.71
CA THR A 308 1.13 0.71 -12.08
C THR A 308 0.16 1.88 -12.19
N PRO A 309 0.67 3.13 -12.24
CA PRO A 309 -0.18 4.30 -12.17
C PRO A 309 -1.20 4.37 -13.31
N LEU A 310 -2.32 5.05 -13.04
CA LEU A 310 -3.35 5.38 -14.04
C LEU A 310 -2.76 5.93 -15.36
N GLU A 311 -1.71 6.74 -15.28
CA GLU A 311 -1.03 7.32 -16.43
C GLU A 311 -0.37 6.27 -17.34
N ASP A 312 0.13 5.17 -16.76
CA ASP A 312 0.70 4.05 -17.53
C ASP A 312 -0.43 3.27 -18.24
N GLY A 313 -1.56 3.04 -17.58
CA GLY A 313 -2.75 2.45 -18.21
C GLY A 313 -3.34 3.31 -19.33
N GLN A 314 -3.36 4.64 -19.16
CA GLN A 314 -3.74 5.58 -20.22
C GLN A 314 -2.78 5.55 -21.41
N ALA A 315 -1.47 5.44 -21.15
CA ALA A 315 -0.48 5.29 -22.22
C ALA A 315 -0.71 4.00 -23.02
N VAL A 316 -0.96 2.87 -22.35
CA VAL A 316 -1.26 1.60 -23.02
C VAL A 316 -2.58 1.66 -23.79
N ALA A 317 -3.62 2.31 -23.27
CA ALA A 317 -4.87 2.50 -24.00
C ALA A 317 -4.67 3.25 -25.33
N ASN A 318 -3.77 4.23 -25.37
CA ASN A 318 -3.47 4.98 -26.59
C ASN A 318 -2.77 4.12 -27.65
N GLU A 319 -2.19 2.98 -27.26
CA GLU A 319 -1.56 2.01 -28.17
C GLU A 319 -2.55 0.94 -28.66
N ILE A 320 -3.75 0.84 -28.06
CA ILE A 320 -4.78 -0.16 -28.40
C ILE A 320 -6.01 0.54 -28.98
N PRO A 321 -6.22 0.49 -30.31
CA PRO A 321 -7.39 1.12 -30.92
C PRO A 321 -8.71 0.58 -30.35
N GLY A 322 -9.54 1.47 -29.80
CA GLY A 322 -10.83 1.12 -29.22
C GLY A 322 -10.80 0.60 -27.78
N ALA A 323 -9.65 0.68 -27.10
CA ALA A 323 -9.60 0.39 -25.67
C ALA A 323 -10.38 1.41 -24.83
N THR A 324 -11.05 0.93 -23.79
CA THR A 324 -11.76 1.77 -22.82
C THR A 324 -11.02 1.73 -21.49
N VAL A 325 -10.64 2.91 -20.97
CA VAL A 325 -10.08 3.06 -19.62
C VAL A 325 -11.19 3.45 -18.65
N VAL A 326 -11.31 2.72 -17.55
CA VAL A 326 -12.12 3.08 -16.40
C VAL A 326 -11.16 3.39 -15.26
N ALA A 327 -11.16 4.64 -14.81
CA ALA A 327 -10.40 5.08 -13.65
C ALA A 327 -11.28 5.02 -12.40
N ILE A 328 -10.92 4.20 -11.41
CA ILE A 328 -11.73 3.95 -10.22
C ILE A 328 -11.25 4.87 -9.09
N PRO A 329 -12.12 5.78 -8.59
CA PRO A 329 -11.73 6.73 -7.56
C PRO A 329 -11.30 6.08 -6.25
N HIS A 330 -10.28 6.68 -5.62
CA HIS A 330 -9.75 6.29 -4.31
C HIS A 330 -9.29 4.82 -4.19
N THR A 331 -9.20 4.12 -5.30
CA THR A 331 -8.85 2.70 -5.38
C THR A 331 -7.37 2.57 -5.72
N GLY A 332 -6.70 1.61 -5.09
CA GLY A 332 -5.28 1.38 -5.30
C GLY A 332 -5.03 0.25 -6.28
N HIS A 333 -3.96 -0.50 -6.06
CA HIS A 333 -3.53 -1.56 -6.97
C HIS A 333 -4.45 -2.78 -6.94
N SER A 334 -4.66 -3.42 -8.10
CA SER A 334 -5.58 -4.54 -8.31
C SER A 334 -7.01 -4.12 -8.01
N VAL A 335 -7.62 -3.40 -8.96
CA VAL A 335 -8.94 -2.77 -8.85
C VAL A 335 -9.99 -3.76 -8.41
N LEU A 336 -10.08 -4.93 -9.04
CA LEU A 336 -11.13 -5.89 -8.69
C LEU A 336 -11.00 -6.45 -7.26
N GLY A 337 -9.79 -6.39 -6.68
CA GLY A 337 -9.54 -6.75 -5.28
C GLY A 337 -9.65 -5.60 -4.28
N SER A 338 -9.56 -4.34 -4.74
CA SER A 338 -9.40 -3.16 -3.87
C SER A 338 -10.49 -2.09 -4.01
N ASP A 339 -11.34 -2.15 -5.04
CA ASP A 339 -12.48 -1.26 -5.23
C ASP A 339 -13.58 -1.57 -4.20
N LEU A 340 -14.08 -0.54 -3.51
CA LEU A 340 -15.17 -0.65 -2.53
C LEU A 340 -16.52 -0.13 -3.05
N SER A 341 -16.56 0.34 -4.30
CA SER A 341 -17.72 1.00 -4.92
C SER A 341 -18.45 0.13 -5.96
N ASP A 342 -17.98 -1.09 -6.18
CA ASP A 342 -18.41 -2.00 -7.25
C ASP A 342 -18.22 -1.45 -8.68
N CYS A 343 -17.58 -0.29 -8.87
CA CYS A 343 -17.38 0.30 -10.20
C CYS A 343 -16.58 -0.62 -11.13
N GLY A 344 -15.46 -1.19 -10.67
CA GLY A 344 -14.63 -2.09 -11.46
C GLY A 344 -15.40 -3.35 -11.87
N THR A 345 -16.15 -3.96 -10.94
CA THR A 345 -16.98 -5.13 -11.24
C THR A 345 -18.11 -4.80 -12.24
N ASN A 346 -18.73 -3.63 -12.10
CA ASN A 346 -19.76 -3.17 -13.04
C ASN A 346 -19.18 -2.89 -14.44
N ALA A 347 -17.96 -2.39 -14.54
CA ALA A 347 -17.26 -2.18 -15.80
C ALA A 347 -16.97 -3.51 -16.52
N VAL A 348 -16.49 -4.53 -15.77
CA VAL A 348 -16.31 -5.89 -16.30
C VAL A 348 -17.63 -6.48 -16.80
N ALA A 349 -18.72 -6.34 -16.02
CA ALA A 349 -20.04 -6.80 -16.42
C ALA A 349 -20.57 -6.08 -17.68
N ALA A 350 -20.27 -4.79 -17.84
CA ALA A 350 -20.61 -4.04 -19.06
C ALA A 350 -19.82 -4.55 -20.27
N PHE A 351 -18.52 -4.79 -20.10
CA PHE A 351 -17.64 -5.32 -21.15
C PHE A 351 -18.12 -6.66 -21.69
N PHE A 352 -18.41 -7.64 -20.81
CA PHE A 352 -18.95 -8.94 -21.24
C PHE A 352 -20.34 -8.84 -21.87
N ALA A 353 -21.12 -7.79 -21.54
CA ALA A 353 -22.40 -7.53 -22.17
C ALA A 353 -22.28 -6.78 -23.52
N GLY A 354 -21.07 -6.56 -24.04
CA GLY A 354 -20.85 -5.79 -25.26
C GLY A 354 -21.23 -4.30 -25.14
N ARG A 355 -21.28 -3.77 -23.91
CA ARG A 355 -21.65 -2.39 -23.61
C ARG A 355 -20.43 -1.58 -23.21
N GLN A 356 -20.43 -0.30 -23.54
CA GLN A 356 -19.44 0.63 -23.01
C GLN A 356 -19.64 0.77 -21.49
N PRO A 357 -18.60 0.55 -20.68
CA PRO A 357 -18.63 0.85 -19.25
C PRO A 357 -19.03 2.31 -18.99
N ALA A 358 -19.90 2.52 -18.02
CA ALA A 358 -20.20 3.87 -17.55
C ALA A 358 -19.01 4.41 -16.73
N ALA A 359 -18.88 5.74 -16.67
CA ALA A 359 -17.99 6.37 -15.71
C ALA A 359 -18.39 6.02 -14.27
N CYS A 360 -17.41 5.88 -13.38
CA CYS A 360 -17.70 5.65 -11.97
C CYS A 360 -18.52 6.81 -11.39
N ALA A 361 -19.57 6.49 -10.64
CA ALA A 361 -20.29 7.49 -9.88
C ALA A 361 -19.34 8.18 -8.88
N PRO A 362 -19.53 9.48 -8.55
CA PRO A 362 -18.76 10.13 -7.51
C PRO A 362 -18.89 9.37 -6.19
N THR A 363 -17.77 8.85 -5.69
CA THR A 363 -17.71 8.14 -4.41
C THR A 363 -17.09 9.02 -3.34
N GLN A 364 -17.53 8.84 -2.08
CA GLN A 364 -16.85 9.49 -0.98
C GLN A 364 -15.52 8.80 -0.71
N ASN A 365 -14.44 9.56 -0.51
CA ASN A 365 -13.21 9.03 0.04
C ASN A 365 -13.44 8.45 1.44
N LEU A 366 -13.60 7.12 1.52
CA LEU A 366 -13.71 6.41 2.79
C LEU A 366 -12.42 6.50 3.59
N PHE A 367 -11.29 6.74 2.91
CA PHE A 367 -9.94 6.77 3.47
C PHE A 367 -9.31 8.18 3.45
N PHE A 368 -10.01 9.17 4.01
CA PHE A 368 -9.51 10.55 4.05
C PHE A 368 -8.34 10.76 5.05
N PRO A 369 -7.48 11.78 4.85
CA PRO A 369 -6.34 12.11 5.70
C PRO A 369 -6.58 12.03 7.21
N THR A 370 -5.68 11.37 7.94
CA THR A 370 -5.75 11.34 9.40
C THR A 370 -5.23 12.64 10.01
N PRO A 371 -5.82 13.19 11.07
CA PRO A 371 -5.27 14.35 11.78
C PRO A 371 -3.88 14.08 12.37
N VAL A 372 -3.12 15.16 12.59
CA VAL A 372 -1.81 15.10 13.29
C VAL A 372 -1.97 14.53 14.70
N ALA A 373 -1.21 13.47 15.01
CA ALA A 373 -1.27 12.80 16.30
C ALA A 373 -0.83 13.73 17.46
N PRO A 374 -1.65 13.95 18.50
CA PRO A 374 -1.29 14.86 19.58
C PRO A 374 -0.06 14.37 20.38
N THR A 375 0.88 15.26 20.65
CA THR A 375 2.08 15.01 21.46
C THR A 375 1.84 15.19 22.96
N LYS A 376 0.68 15.68 23.37
CA LYS A 376 0.25 15.82 24.77
C LYS A 376 -1.25 16.06 24.85
N LEU A 377 -1.84 15.77 26.00
CA LEU A 377 -3.29 15.96 26.22
C LEU A 377 -3.76 17.39 25.93
N SER A 378 -2.95 18.42 26.23
CA SER A 378 -3.36 19.80 26.01
C SER A 378 -3.54 20.18 24.53
N ARG A 379 -2.92 19.42 23.60
CA ARG A 379 -3.07 19.56 22.14
C ARG A 379 -4.28 18.80 21.60
N VAL A 380 -4.94 17.97 22.41
CA VAL A 380 -6.19 17.32 22.02
C VAL A 380 -7.31 18.37 22.00
N PRO A 381 -8.19 18.40 20.97
CA PRO A 381 -9.34 19.30 20.96
C PRO A 381 -10.24 19.13 22.18
N GLY A 382 -10.85 20.22 22.64
CA GLY A 382 -11.79 20.23 23.76
C GLY A 382 -11.55 21.38 24.75
N HIS A 383 -12.59 21.76 25.49
CA HIS A 383 -12.55 22.92 26.39
C HIS A 383 -11.99 22.59 27.78
N THR A 384 -12.27 21.39 28.30
CA THR A 384 -11.86 20.98 29.64
C THR A 384 -10.87 19.82 29.59
N ARG A 385 -10.14 19.60 30.69
CA ARG A 385 -9.23 18.44 30.80
C ARG A 385 -9.98 17.12 30.60
N SER A 386 -11.19 16.99 31.14
CA SER A 386 -12.03 15.79 30.99
C SER A 386 -12.52 15.59 29.55
N SER A 387 -12.97 16.65 28.85
CA SER A 387 -13.37 16.52 27.44
C SER A 387 -12.19 16.16 26.54
N LYS A 388 -11.01 16.77 26.78
CA LYS A 388 -9.76 16.38 26.09
C LYS A 388 -9.39 14.92 26.34
N THR A 389 -9.62 14.41 27.56
CA THR A 389 -9.39 13.00 27.88
C THR A 389 -10.34 12.08 27.14
N VAL A 390 -11.63 12.39 27.08
CA VAL A 390 -12.59 11.62 26.26
C VAL A 390 -12.18 11.60 24.79
N ASN A 391 -11.72 12.74 24.26
CA ASN A 391 -11.28 12.84 22.87
C ASN A 391 -9.98 12.07 22.61
N ALA A 392 -9.06 12.04 23.58
CA ALA A 392 -7.86 11.21 23.50
C ALA A 392 -8.23 9.72 23.48
N VAL A 393 -9.26 9.29 24.23
CA VAL A 393 -9.77 7.92 24.16
C VAL A 393 -10.39 7.65 22.80
N ALA A 394 -11.28 8.52 22.31
CA ALA A 394 -11.90 8.37 21.00
C ALA A 394 -10.86 8.29 19.87
N ALA A 395 -9.83 9.13 19.88
CA ALA A 395 -8.72 9.07 18.93
C ALA A 395 -7.92 7.76 19.04
N SER A 396 -7.76 7.21 20.24
CA SER A 396 -7.11 5.90 20.44
C SER A 396 -7.93 4.75 19.85
N LEU A 397 -9.27 4.81 19.96
CA LEU A 397 -10.17 3.83 19.34
C LEU A 397 -10.19 3.94 17.81
N ASP A 398 -10.13 5.16 17.29
CA ASP A 398 -10.09 5.41 15.85
C ASP A 398 -8.77 4.90 15.23
N ASP A 399 -7.62 5.18 15.87
CA ASP A 399 -6.31 4.69 15.45
C ASP A 399 -6.25 3.16 15.36
N VAL A 400 -6.64 2.47 16.42
CA VAL A 400 -6.58 0.99 16.45
C VAL A 400 -7.54 0.37 15.44
N ARG A 401 -8.72 0.98 15.28
CA ARG A 401 -9.72 0.51 14.32
C ARG A 401 -9.16 0.63 12.91
N ARG A 402 -8.65 1.80 12.53
CA ARG A 402 -8.03 2.03 11.21
C ARG A 402 -6.89 1.07 10.93
N HIS A 403 -6.08 0.76 11.93
CA HIS A 403 -5.01 -0.22 11.78
C HIS A 403 -5.57 -1.57 11.32
N PHE A 404 -6.56 -2.14 12.04
CA PHE A 404 -7.19 -3.40 11.65
C PHE A 404 -7.91 -3.33 10.29
N ILE A 405 -8.58 -2.21 9.97
CA ILE A 405 -9.23 -2.03 8.65
C ILE A 405 -8.19 -2.09 7.54
N GLY A 406 -7.11 -1.32 7.66
CA GLY A 406 -6.08 -1.24 6.64
C GLY A 406 -5.38 -2.56 6.41
N ASP A 407 -5.08 -3.26 7.49
CA ASP A 407 -4.44 -4.57 7.43
C ASP A 407 -5.38 -5.62 6.80
N ALA A 408 -6.68 -5.54 7.06
CA ALA A 408 -7.68 -6.40 6.41
C ALA A 408 -7.83 -6.12 4.91
N VAL A 409 -7.85 -4.83 4.52
CA VAL A 409 -7.86 -4.42 3.10
C VAL A 409 -6.63 -4.98 2.40
N ALA A 410 -5.45 -4.74 2.95
CA ALA A 410 -4.19 -5.18 2.35
C ALA A 410 -4.07 -6.72 2.28
N ALA A 411 -4.65 -7.44 3.25
CA ALA A 411 -4.65 -8.91 3.25
C ALA A 411 -5.76 -9.53 2.39
N GLY A 412 -6.70 -8.73 1.87
CA GLY A 412 -7.86 -9.23 1.12
C GLY A 412 -8.85 -10.06 1.96
N HIS A 413 -8.75 -10.02 3.29
CA HIS A 413 -9.62 -10.79 4.18
C HIS A 413 -9.85 -10.11 5.54
N SER A 414 -10.95 -10.45 6.22
CA SER A 414 -11.24 -9.91 7.55
C SER A 414 -10.17 -10.30 8.60
N PRO A 415 -9.93 -9.47 9.64
CA PRO A 415 -8.99 -9.82 10.70
C PRO A 415 -9.40 -11.12 11.39
N ARG A 416 -8.43 -12.02 11.61
CA ARG A 416 -8.69 -13.28 12.32
C ARG A 416 -8.81 -13.01 13.82
N SER A 417 -9.66 -13.76 14.52
CA SER A 417 -9.71 -13.71 15.98
C SER A 417 -8.33 -14.03 16.56
N GLY A 418 -7.82 -13.17 17.43
CA GLY A 418 -6.47 -13.26 17.97
C GLY A 418 -5.45 -12.32 17.32
N SER A 419 -5.72 -11.74 16.15
CA SER A 419 -4.86 -10.73 15.51
C SER A 419 -4.58 -9.55 16.45
N ARG A 420 -3.37 -9.01 16.41
CA ARG A 420 -2.90 -8.00 17.37
C ARG A 420 -2.20 -6.84 16.71
N VAL A 421 -2.43 -5.65 17.22
CA VAL A 421 -1.72 -4.44 16.81
C VAL A 421 -1.19 -3.66 18.00
N GLY A 422 -0.05 -2.99 17.82
CA GLY A 422 0.50 -2.06 18.81
C GLY A 422 -0.15 -0.67 18.73
N GLY A 423 -0.28 0.01 19.87
CA GLY A 423 -0.69 1.41 19.89
C GLY A 423 0.42 2.34 19.43
N LEU A 424 0.08 3.54 18.93
CA LEU A 424 1.08 4.50 18.44
C LEU A 424 2.25 4.74 19.42
N ARG A 425 1.96 4.79 20.73
CA ARG A 425 2.94 5.15 21.77
C ARG A 425 3.05 4.13 22.90
N GLY A 426 2.19 3.12 22.93
CA GLY A 426 2.23 2.08 23.94
C GLY A 426 1.01 1.19 23.94
N GLY A 427 1.13 0.08 24.68
CA GLY A 427 0.07 -0.91 24.83
C GLY A 427 -0.21 -1.69 23.55
N SER A 428 -1.27 -2.48 23.60
CA SER A 428 -1.69 -3.30 22.48
C SER A 428 -3.19 -3.43 22.41
N ALA A 429 -3.65 -3.90 21.26
CA ALA A 429 -5.02 -4.28 21.01
C ALA A 429 -5.08 -5.66 20.36
N ARG A 430 -6.12 -6.43 20.70
CA ARG A 430 -6.35 -7.77 20.16
C ARG A 430 -7.77 -7.86 19.63
N TYR A 431 -7.91 -8.28 18.38
CA TYR A 431 -9.20 -8.55 17.75
C TYR A 431 -9.78 -9.86 18.29
N THR A 432 -11.07 -9.89 18.61
CA THR A 432 -11.83 -11.06 19.06
C THR A 432 -13.22 -11.06 18.45
N ASN A 433 -13.94 -12.18 18.54
CA ASN A 433 -15.33 -12.29 18.08
C ASN A 433 -16.29 -11.31 18.81
N SER A 434 -15.89 -10.80 19.98
CA SER A 434 -16.67 -9.88 20.82
C SER A 434 -16.27 -8.40 20.67
N GLY A 435 -15.24 -8.09 19.89
CA GLY A 435 -14.73 -6.73 19.68
C GLY A 435 -13.20 -6.64 19.77
N ILE A 436 -12.68 -5.48 20.15
CA ILE A 436 -11.25 -5.22 20.27
C ILE A 436 -10.89 -5.07 21.75
N VAL A 437 -10.08 -5.99 22.28
CA VAL A 437 -9.57 -5.94 23.66
C VAL A 437 -8.35 -5.03 23.71
N LEU A 438 -8.44 -3.94 24.47
CA LEU A 438 -7.40 -2.93 24.64
C LEU A 438 -6.64 -3.18 25.95
N LYS A 439 -5.31 -3.20 25.87
CA LYS A 439 -4.42 -3.31 27.04
C LYS A 439 -3.48 -2.12 27.09
N ARG A 440 -3.81 -1.13 27.92
CA ARG A 440 -3.03 0.10 28.12
C ARG A 440 -2.65 0.79 26.81
N LEU A 441 -3.52 0.74 25.81
CA LEU A 441 -3.32 1.33 24.49
C LEU A 441 -3.11 2.84 24.64
N ALA A 442 -2.06 3.37 24.04
CA ALA A 442 -1.74 4.80 24.12
C ALA A 442 -1.51 5.38 22.72
N TYR A 443 -2.41 6.26 22.31
CA TYR A 443 -2.24 7.12 21.12
C TYR A 443 -1.66 8.49 21.50
N VAL A 444 -2.19 9.09 22.57
CA VAL A 444 -1.67 10.34 23.18
C VAL A 444 -0.68 9.98 24.29
N PRO A 445 0.49 10.63 24.40
CA PRO A 445 1.47 10.31 25.44
C PRO A 445 0.87 10.33 26.85
N ARG A 446 1.16 9.28 27.63
CA ARG A 446 0.74 9.11 29.03
C ARG A 446 -0.77 9.02 29.26
N VAL A 447 -1.57 8.80 28.20
CA VAL A 447 -3.01 8.48 28.30
C VAL A 447 -3.19 7.04 27.84
N ALA A 448 -3.44 6.13 28.79
CA ALA A 448 -3.57 4.70 28.52
C ALA A 448 -5.04 4.26 28.65
N VAL A 449 -5.50 3.54 27.64
CA VAL A 449 -6.88 3.05 27.51
C VAL A 449 -6.90 1.53 27.60
N SER A 450 -7.76 1.00 28.46
CA SER A 450 -7.97 -0.45 28.63
C SER A 450 -9.45 -0.78 28.65
N GLY A 451 -9.82 -1.96 28.15
CA GLY A 451 -11.19 -2.45 28.16
C GLY A 451 -11.57 -3.14 26.84
N LEU A 452 -12.86 -3.46 26.69
CA LEU A 452 -13.39 -4.05 25.47
C LEU A 452 -14.08 -2.97 24.64
N TYR A 453 -13.52 -2.68 23.46
CA TYR A 453 -14.18 -1.86 22.46
C TYR A 453 -15.11 -2.73 21.61
N ARG A 454 -16.42 -2.52 21.75
CA ARG A 454 -17.43 -3.28 21.00
C ARG A 454 -17.64 -2.64 19.63
N LEU A 455 -17.63 -3.45 18.57
CA LEU A 455 -17.80 -2.99 17.19
C LEU A 455 -19.28 -2.88 16.76
N SER A 456 -20.22 -3.28 17.61
CA SER A 456 -21.65 -3.12 17.35
C SER A 456 -22.08 -1.68 17.65
N ALA A 457 -22.76 -1.05 16.68
CA ALA A 457 -23.33 0.29 16.81
C ALA A 457 -24.39 0.39 17.93
N MET A 458 -25.00 -0.73 18.33
CA MET A 458 -26.01 -0.78 19.38
C MET A 458 -25.42 -1.02 20.78
N ALA A 459 -24.12 -1.27 20.90
CA ALA A 459 -23.50 -1.66 22.16
C ALA A 459 -22.79 -0.48 22.84
N SER A 460 -23.04 -0.30 24.14
CA SER A 460 -22.22 0.59 24.96
C SER A 460 -20.81 0.03 25.12
N THR A 461 -19.82 0.92 25.03
CA THR A 461 -18.40 0.58 25.23
C THR A 461 -17.90 1.28 26.50
N THR A 462 -17.55 0.50 27.51
CA THR A 462 -16.97 1.02 28.75
C THR A 462 -15.47 0.76 28.82
N LEU A 463 -14.70 1.81 29.05
CA LEU A 463 -13.25 1.81 29.03
C LEU A 463 -12.66 2.46 30.28
N THR A 464 -11.51 1.97 30.71
CA THR A 464 -10.72 2.51 31.80
C THR A 464 -9.63 3.41 31.22
N VAL A 465 -9.57 4.64 31.71
CA VAL A 465 -8.50 5.60 31.44
C VAL A 465 -7.52 5.58 32.60
N SER A 466 -6.25 5.45 32.28
CA SER A 466 -5.13 5.43 33.23
C SER A 466 -3.93 6.21 32.71
N GLY A 467 -2.92 6.40 33.55
CA GLY A 467 -1.66 7.07 33.20
C GLY A 467 -1.57 8.50 33.70
N SER A 468 -0.36 9.07 33.73
CA SER A 468 -0.11 10.39 34.34
C SER A 468 -0.49 11.58 33.45
N GLY A 469 -0.89 11.34 32.20
CA GLY A 469 -1.21 12.40 31.22
C GLY A 469 -2.64 12.93 31.30
N ALA A 470 -3.55 12.18 31.90
CA ALA A 470 -4.98 12.48 31.97
C ALA A 470 -5.56 12.14 33.36
N PRO A 471 -6.73 12.69 33.74
CA PRO A 471 -7.45 12.21 34.90
C PRO A 471 -7.84 10.75 34.71
N ASN A 472 -7.49 9.90 35.68
CA ASN A 472 -7.82 8.48 35.65
C ASN A 472 -9.31 8.26 35.92
N GLY A 473 -9.86 7.15 35.41
CA GLY A 473 -11.22 6.76 35.73
C GLY A 473 -11.84 5.86 34.69
N ARG A 474 -13.17 5.81 34.64
CA ARG A 474 -13.94 4.92 33.77
C ARG A 474 -14.96 5.74 33.00
N ILE A 475 -15.01 5.53 31.69
CA ILE A 475 -15.95 6.21 30.79
C ILE A 475 -16.73 5.19 29.97
N THR A 476 -17.99 5.51 29.66
CA THR A 476 -18.86 4.70 28.82
C THR A 476 -19.31 5.55 27.64
N PHE A 477 -19.08 5.04 26.44
CA PHE A 477 -19.66 5.56 25.20
C PHE A 477 -20.98 4.83 24.96
N HIS A 478 -22.06 5.59 24.78
CA HIS A 478 -23.39 5.05 24.54
C HIS A 478 -23.77 5.14 23.04
N PRO A 479 -24.68 4.27 22.56
CA PRO A 479 -25.17 4.30 21.18
C PRO A 479 -25.79 5.64 20.75
N ASP A 480 -26.41 6.36 21.68
CA ASP A 480 -26.99 7.69 21.47
C ASP A 480 -25.94 8.81 21.33
N GLY A 481 -24.65 8.45 21.36
CA GLY A 481 -23.52 9.37 21.29
C GLY A 481 -23.21 10.10 22.60
N SER A 482 -23.95 9.84 23.68
CA SER A 482 -23.61 10.38 25.00
C SER A 482 -22.40 9.65 25.60
N VAL A 483 -21.64 10.38 26.42
CA VAL A 483 -20.51 9.83 27.17
C VAL A 483 -20.71 10.09 28.65
N THR A 484 -20.74 9.02 29.45
CA THR A 484 -20.89 9.10 30.91
C THR A 484 -19.69 8.49 31.61
N GLY A 485 -19.50 8.78 32.90
CA GLY A 485 -18.50 8.09 33.71
C GLY A 485 -17.96 8.91 34.87
N ARG A 486 -16.76 8.57 35.32
CA ARG A 486 -16.03 9.29 36.37
C ARG A 486 -14.58 9.48 35.94
N LEU A 487 -14.07 10.70 35.97
CA LEU A 487 -12.69 11.06 35.63
C LEU A 487 -12.10 11.95 36.72
N GLY A 488 -10.94 11.58 37.27
CA GLY A 488 -10.29 12.32 38.36
C GLY A 488 -11.18 12.51 39.58
N GLY A 489 -11.98 11.49 39.91
CA GLY A 489 -12.94 11.54 41.02
C GLY A 489 -14.23 12.33 40.74
N LYS A 490 -14.36 13.01 39.59
CA LYS A 490 -15.55 13.80 39.22
C LYS A 490 -16.46 13.06 38.24
N THR A 491 -17.77 13.18 38.43
CA THR A 491 -18.77 12.64 37.50
C THR A 491 -18.70 13.37 36.15
N LEU A 492 -18.85 12.61 35.08
CA LEU A 492 -18.77 13.07 33.70
C LEU A 492 -20.08 12.75 32.98
N LYS A 493 -20.66 13.77 32.33
CA LYS A 493 -21.77 13.61 31.38
C LYS A 493 -21.55 14.58 30.23
N LEU A 494 -21.25 14.07 29.04
CA LEU A 494 -21.01 14.84 27.82
C LEU A 494 -21.97 14.39 26.72
N LYS A 495 -22.40 15.33 25.88
CA LYS A 495 -23.05 15.02 24.60
C LYS A 495 -22.00 14.86 23.49
N ALA A 496 -22.30 14.07 22.46
CA ALA A 496 -21.41 13.74 21.34
C ALA A 496 -20.70 14.97 20.72
N SER A 497 -21.42 16.09 20.59
CA SER A 497 -20.92 17.34 19.98
C SER A 497 -19.94 18.13 20.85
N ALA A 498 -19.91 17.91 22.17
CA ALA A 498 -18.95 18.53 23.08
C ALA A 498 -17.65 17.72 23.20
N ALA A 499 -17.71 16.42 22.86
CA ALA A 499 -16.54 15.57 22.71
C ALA A 499 -15.95 15.77 21.31
N ARG A 500 -16.70 15.54 20.23
CA ARG A 500 -16.18 15.71 18.87
C ARG A 500 -16.27 17.17 18.47
N ALA A 501 -15.14 17.87 18.41
CA ALA A 501 -15.07 19.14 17.70
C ALA A 501 -15.70 18.94 16.30
N ARG A 502 -16.54 19.90 15.91
CA ARG A 502 -17.58 19.85 14.86
C ARG A 502 -17.07 19.62 13.42
N THR A 503 -15.91 18.99 13.22
CA THR A 503 -15.14 19.05 11.97
C THR A 503 -14.63 17.72 11.41
N GLN A 504 -14.92 16.57 12.01
CA GLN A 504 -14.45 15.29 11.45
C GLN A 504 -15.59 14.51 10.80
N ARG A 505 -15.55 14.41 9.47
CA ARG A 505 -16.21 13.32 8.71
C ARG A 505 -15.92 12.03 9.46
N GLN A 506 -16.94 11.20 9.70
CA GLN A 506 -16.73 9.94 10.41
C GLN A 506 -16.44 8.86 9.39
N TRP A 507 -15.39 8.07 9.61
CA TRP A 507 -15.20 6.83 8.86
C TRP A 507 -16.36 5.89 9.17
N PRO A 508 -16.89 5.13 8.19
CA PRO A 508 -18.01 4.22 8.41
C PRO A 508 -17.69 3.35 9.63
N LEU A 509 -18.63 3.19 10.57
CA LEU A 509 -18.44 2.45 11.85
C LEU A 509 -18.36 0.93 11.68
N LEU A 510 -18.79 0.44 10.52
CA LEU A 510 -18.69 -0.94 10.09
C LEU A 510 -17.56 -1.05 9.07
N LEU A 511 -16.87 -2.20 9.03
CA LEU A 511 -15.99 -2.54 7.92
C LEU A 511 -16.81 -2.41 6.63
N PRO A 512 -16.32 -1.77 5.55
CA PRO A 512 -16.99 -1.86 4.26
C PRO A 512 -17.20 -3.34 3.92
N LYS A 513 -18.35 -3.67 3.30
CA LYS A 513 -18.55 -5.01 2.74
C LYS A 513 -17.53 -5.14 1.61
N PHE A 514 -16.47 -5.92 1.82
CA PHE A 514 -15.47 -6.16 0.79
C PHE A 514 -16.10 -7.01 -0.33
N PRO A 515 -15.88 -6.71 -1.62
CA PRO A 515 -16.37 -7.52 -2.72
C PRO A 515 -15.85 -8.97 -2.67
N ALA A 516 -14.63 -9.17 -2.18
CA ALA A 516 -14.02 -10.49 -1.94
C ALA A 516 -14.70 -11.33 -0.84
N LEU A 517 -15.76 -10.82 -0.20
CA LEU A 517 -16.60 -11.52 0.77
C LEU A 517 -17.97 -11.91 0.18
N ARG A 518 -18.16 -11.83 -1.14
CA ARG A 518 -19.22 -12.60 -1.81
C ARG A 518 -18.71 -14.04 -1.93
N ASP A 519 -19.09 -14.84 -0.94
CA ASP A 519 -18.90 -16.28 -0.82
C ASP A 519 -17.54 -16.77 -0.28
N GLY A 520 -17.63 -17.37 0.91
CA GLY A 520 -16.56 -18.01 1.68
C GLY A 520 -17.12 -18.52 3.00
#